data_AF-A0A8I1MU33-F1
#
_entry.id   AF-A0A8I1MU33-F1
#
_cell.length_a   1.000
_cell.length_b   1.000
_cell.length_c   1.000
_cell.angle_alpha   90.00
_cell.angle_beta   90.00
_cell.angle_gamma   90.00
#
_symmetry.space_group_name_H-M   'P 1'
#
loop_
_entity.id
_entity.type
_entity.pdbx_description
1 polymer ?
#
loop_
_entity_poly.entity_id
_entity_poly.type
_entity_poly.pdbx_seq_one_letter_code
_entity_poly.pdbx_strand_id
1 'polypeptide(L)'
;MKSLALRYIGALALAVWGLSGAAQAGEPSLLGTWTCDYIVGTPQGNHPARLVLVIDRQDGANFSGTKTWTRLDGSKGESKGAPVSEASEKVLGVIDYDKTGIHIVEASETGRYVGKLVKANTLQLVFTDVGPEARAARLTLSREPKNASSDR
;
A
#
# COMPACT_ATOMS: atom_id res chain seq x y z
N MET A 1 21.64 -80.21 6.77
CA MET A 1 21.64 -78.97 5.97
C MET A 1 20.29 -78.30 6.16
N LYS A 2 20.23 -77.20 6.93
CA LYS A 2 19.00 -76.50 7.31
C LYS A 2 18.84 -75.27 6.41
N SER A 3 17.69 -75.11 5.75
CA SER A 3 17.33 -73.93 4.98
C SER A 3 16.09 -73.29 5.62
N LEU A 4 16.28 -72.22 6.39
CA LEU A 4 15.20 -71.32 6.83
C LEU A 4 15.05 -70.21 5.78
N ALA A 5 13.93 -70.22 5.06
CA ALA A 5 13.53 -69.11 4.21
C ALA A 5 12.66 -68.14 5.03
N LEU A 6 13.26 -67.02 5.45
CA LEU A 6 12.59 -65.95 6.17
C LEU A 6 11.84 -65.06 5.17
N ARG A 7 10.50 -65.09 5.19
CA ARG A 7 9.64 -64.25 4.35
C ARG A 7 9.48 -62.88 5.00
N TYR A 8 10.08 -61.85 4.41
CA TYR A 8 9.81 -60.45 4.77
C TYR A 8 8.50 -60.00 4.14
N ILE A 9 7.47 -59.80 4.96
CA ILE A 9 6.27 -59.03 4.59
C ILE A 9 6.61 -57.57 4.88
N GLY A 10 6.98 -56.82 3.83
CA GLY A 10 7.19 -55.38 3.90
C GLY A 10 5.85 -54.66 4.00
N ALA A 11 5.55 -54.06 5.15
CA ALA A 11 4.40 -53.19 5.34
C ALA A 11 4.65 -51.85 4.63
N LEU A 12 3.88 -51.57 3.57
CA LEU A 12 3.86 -50.27 2.91
C LEU A 12 2.96 -49.32 3.72
N ALA A 13 3.55 -48.56 4.64
CA ALA A 13 2.85 -47.49 5.35
C ALA A 13 2.78 -46.26 4.43
N LEU A 14 1.60 -46.00 3.84
CA LEU A 14 1.30 -44.71 3.20
C LEU A 14 1.21 -43.63 4.29
N ALA A 15 2.31 -42.88 4.47
CA ALA A 15 2.27 -41.62 5.20
C ALA A 15 1.53 -40.59 4.34
N VAL A 16 0.25 -40.38 4.60
CA VAL A 16 -0.47 -39.20 4.11
C VAL A 16 0.00 -38.03 4.96
N TRP A 17 1.01 -37.32 4.46
CA TRP A 17 1.41 -36.04 5.02
C TRP A 17 0.27 -35.08 4.78
N GLY A 18 -0.47 -34.76 5.84
CA GLY A 18 -1.46 -33.71 5.83
C GLY A 18 -0.80 -32.42 5.36
N LEU A 19 -1.11 -32.02 4.14
CA LEU A 19 -0.94 -30.65 3.69
C LEU A 19 -1.88 -29.82 4.56
N SER A 20 -1.39 -29.38 5.72
CA SER A 20 -1.95 -28.24 6.42
C SER A 20 -1.85 -27.07 5.45
N GLY A 21 -2.91 -26.87 4.66
CA GLY A 21 -3.07 -25.67 3.87
C GLY A 21 -3.00 -24.52 4.85
N ALA A 22 -1.89 -23.76 4.82
CA ALA A 22 -1.82 -22.51 5.53
C ALA A 22 -3.04 -21.71 5.09
N ALA A 23 -3.97 -21.45 6.01
CA ALA A 23 -5.08 -20.55 5.74
C ALA A 23 -4.45 -19.26 5.21
N GLN A 24 -4.71 -18.94 3.93
CA GLN A 24 -4.22 -17.71 3.34
C GLN A 24 -4.80 -16.59 4.20
N ALA A 25 -3.97 -15.97 5.03
CA ALA A 25 -4.36 -14.77 5.76
C ALA A 25 -4.94 -13.78 4.74
N GLY A 26 -6.11 -13.21 5.02
CA GLY A 26 -6.75 -12.24 4.12
C GLY A 26 -5.85 -11.05 3.81
N GLU A 27 -6.27 -10.21 2.87
CA GLU A 27 -5.51 -9.01 2.52
C GLU A 27 -5.28 -8.11 3.74
N PRO A 28 -4.10 -7.49 3.87
CA PRO A 28 -3.86 -6.57 4.98
C PRO A 28 -4.84 -5.40 4.89
N SER A 29 -5.41 -5.02 6.02
CA SER A 29 -6.28 -3.85 6.08
C SER A 29 -5.45 -2.57 5.95
N LEU A 30 -5.75 -1.76 4.95
CA LEU A 30 -5.19 -0.43 4.73
C LEU A 30 -6.09 0.72 5.22
N LEU A 31 -7.29 0.39 5.72
CA LEU A 31 -8.25 1.38 6.21
C LEU A 31 -7.64 2.32 7.26
N GLY A 32 -7.91 3.62 7.13
CA GLY A 32 -7.47 4.65 8.06
C GLY A 32 -6.80 5.85 7.39
N THR A 33 -6.25 6.73 8.23
CA THR A 33 -5.56 7.94 7.82
C THR A 33 -4.05 7.71 7.84
N TRP A 34 -3.40 8.06 6.74
CA TRP A 34 -1.97 7.91 6.51
C TRP A 34 -1.35 9.27 6.23
N THR A 35 -0.28 9.62 6.93
CA THR A 35 0.33 10.96 6.81
C THR A 35 1.83 10.90 6.63
N CYS A 36 2.38 11.87 5.90
CA CYS A 36 3.80 12.16 5.88
C CYS A 36 4.11 13.59 5.45
N ASP A 37 5.25 14.09 5.92
CA ASP A 37 5.94 15.22 5.28
C ASP A 37 6.97 14.66 4.30
N TYR A 38 7.12 15.32 3.16
CA TYR A 38 7.97 14.86 2.06
C TYR A 38 8.47 16.02 1.22
N ILE A 39 9.43 15.73 0.33
CA ILE A 39 9.90 16.66 -0.69
C ILE A 39 9.36 16.20 -2.04
N VAL A 40 8.65 17.09 -2.74
CA VAL A 40 8.26 16.89 -4.14
C VAL A 40 9.25 17.62 -5.04
N GLY A 41 9.83 16.88 -5.98
CA GLY A 41 10.62 17.44 -7.07
C GLY A 41 9.74 17.83 -8.25
N THR A 42 10.00 18.99 -8.82
CA THR A 42 9.39 19.52 -10.05
C THR A 42 10.49 20.07 -10.96
N PRO A 43 10.19 20.43 -12.23
CA PRO A 43 11.16 21.11 -13.09
C PRO A 43 11.71 22.42 -12.53
N GLN A 44 10.97 23.09 -11.63
CA GLN A 44 11.33 24.37 -11.01
C GLN A 44 12.11 24.20 -9.70
N GLY A 45 12.13 22.99 -9.12
CA GLY A 45 12.91 22.70 -7.93
C GLY A 45 12.24 21.72 -6.97
N ASN A 46 12.80 21.67 -5.76
CA ASN A 46 12.32 20.81 -4.69
C ASN A 46 11.50 21.63 -3.70
N HIS A 47 10.36 21.09 -3.30
CA HIS A 47 9.43 21.78 -2.41
C HIS A 47 8.98 20.88 -1.27
N PRO A 48 8.99 21.35 -0.01
CA PRO A 48 8.42 20.62 1.09
C PRO A 48 6.89 20.61 1.00
N ALA A 49 6.32 19.45 1.24
CA ALA A 49 4.88 19.22 1.20
C ALA A 49 4.46 18.22 2.29
N ARG A 50 3.17 18.23 2.60
CA ARG A 50 2.49 17.22 3.42
C ARG A 50 1.51 16.44 2.57
N LEU A 51 1.40 15.14 2.82
CA LEU A 51 0.36 14.27 2.26
C LEU A 51 -0.48 13.71 3.41
N VAL A 52 -1.80 13.76 3.23
CA VAL A 52 -2.79 13.00 4.01
C VAL A 52 -3.54 12.10 3.04
N LEU A 53 -3.51 10.80 3.29
CA LEU A 53 -4.23 9.79 2.52
C LEU A 53 -5.22 9.09 3.44
N VAL A 54 -6.52 9.27 3.17
CA VAL A 54 -7.61 8.61 3.90
C VAL A 54 -8.11 7.45 3.04
N ILE A 55 -7.93 6.23 3.51
CA ILE A 55 -8.50 5.02 2.88
C ILE A 55 -9.76 4.66 3.68
N ASP A 56 -10.93 4.88 3.05
CA ASP A 56 -12.25 4.77 3.69
C ASP A 56 -13.04 3.54 3.25
N ARG A 57 -12.62 2.86 2.18
CA ARG A 57 -13.22 1.62 1.68
C ARG A 57 -12.16 0.65 1.19
N GLN A 58 -12.31 -0.61 1.54
CA GLN A 58 -11.49 -1.72 1.04
C GLN A 58 -12.34 -2.97 0.87
N ASP A 59 -12.22 -3.62 -0.28
CA ASP A 59 -12.87 -4.88 -0.64
C ASP A 59 -11.81 -5.84 -1.21
N GLY A 60 -11.34 -6.75 -0.35
CA GLY A 60 -10.17 -7.59 -0.62
C GLY A 60 -8.94 -6.75 -0.94
N ALA A 61 -8.40 -6.95 -2.14
CA ALA A 61 -7.22 -6.25 -2.63
C ALA A 61 -7.52 -4.84 -3.15
N ASN A 62 -8.78 -4.53 -3.49
CA ASN A 62 -9.15 -3.23 -4.03
C ASN A 62 -9.49 -2.26 -2.90
N PHE A 63 -9.08 -1.00 -3.01
CA PHE A 63 -9.44 0.04 -2.05
C PHE A 63 -9.65 1.40 -2.73
N SER A 64 -10.34 2.29 -2.02
CA SER A 64 -10.53 3.67 -2.44
C SER A 64 -10.33 4.63 -1.27
N GLY A 65 -10.12 5.89 -1.61
CA GLY A 65 -9.89 6.91 -0.61
C GLY A 65 -9.85 8.32 -1.17
N THR A 66 -9.31 9.21 -0.35
CA THR A 66 -9.04 10.61 -0.70
C THR A 66 -7.60 10.95 -0.31
N LYS A 67 -6.83 11.53 -1.23
CA LYS A 67 -5.56 12.17 -0.92
C LYS A 67 -5.78 13.67 -0.74
N THR A 68 -4.99 14.30 0.11
CA THR A 68 -4.85 15.75 0.25
C THR A 68 -3.38 16.06 0.34
N TRP A 69 -2.89 16.96 -0.52
CA TRP A 69 -1.54 17.47 -0.43
C TRP A 69 -1.55 18.95 -0.07
N THR A 70 -0.55 19.40 0.69
CA THR A 70 -0.38 20.80 1.09
C THR A 70 1.08 21.21 0.92
N ARG A 71 1.35 22.36 0.30
CA ARG A 71 2.71 22.96 0.20
C ARG A 71 3.06 23.65 1.52
N LEU A 72 4.24 23.34 2.06
CA LEU A 72 4.66 23.84 3.39
C LEU A 72 5.56 25.07 3.33
N ASP A 73 6.13 25.37 2.17
CA ASP A 73 6.98 26.54 1.90
C ASP A 73 6.19 27.78 1.42
N GLY A 74 4.86 27.68 1.34
CA GLY A 74 4.01 28.73 0.77
C GLY A 74 4.03 28.80 -0.76
N SER A 75 4.76 27.92 -1.44
CA SER A 75 4.67 27.77 -2.89
C SER A 75 3.29 27.24 -3.31
N LYS A 76 2.98 27.35 -4.60
CA LYS A 76 1.76 26.78 -5.18
C LYS A 76 2.12 25.57 -6.03
N GLY A 77 1.32 24.51 -5.91
CA GLY A 77 1.23 23.47 -6.93
C GLY A 77 0.11 23.79 -7.90
N GLU A 78 -0.11 22.91 -8.87
CA GLU A 78 -1.28 22.95 -9.75
C GLU A 78 -2.28 21.87 -9.36
N SER A 79 -3.57 22.21 -9.38
CA SER A 79 -4.66 21.23 -9.46
C SER A 79 -5.77 21.74 -10.35
N LYS A 80 -6.29 20.88 -11.24
CA LYS A 80 -7.35 21.21 -12.21
C LYS A 80 -7.07 22.51 -13.01
N GLY A 81 -5.80 22.74 -13.39
CA GLY A 81 -5.39 23.91 -14.16
C GLY A 81 -5.29 25.22 -13.36
N ALA A 82 -5.39 25.18 -12.03
CA ALA A 82 -5.28 26.35 -11.17
C ALA A 82 -4.14 26.22 -10.14
N PRO A 83 -3.40 27.30 -9.87
CA PRO A 83 -2.35 27.29 -8.86
C PRO A 83 -2.94 27.38 -7.45
N VAL A 84 -2.68 26.35 -6.62
CA VAL A 84 -3.22 26.20 -5.26
C VAL A 84 -2.13 25.74 -4.29
N SER A 85 -2.25 26.11 -3.02
CA SER A 85 -1.36 25.64 -1.94
C SER A 85 -1.76 24.27 -1.39
N GLU A 86 -3.01 23.87 -1.62
CA GLU A 86 -3.60 22.62 -1.17
C GLU A 86 -4.61 22.13 -2.20
N ALA A 87 -4.67 20.82 -2.42
CA ALA A 87 -5.74 20.18 -3.16
C ALA A 87 -6.05 18.79 -2.64
N SER A 88 -7.31 18.38 -2.82
CA SER A 88 -7.82 17.07 -2.45
C SER A 88 -8.37 16.34 -3.66
N GLU A 89 -8.16 15.03 -3.71
CA GLU A 89 -8.55 14.20 -4.85
C GLU A 89 -8.94 12.78 -4.44
N LYS A 90 -9.89 12.19 -5.17
CA LYS A 90 -10.23 10.77 -5.02
C LYS A 90 -9.12 9.90 -5.61
N VAL A 91 -8.89 8.77 -4.95
CA VAL A 91 -7.92 7.75 -5.39
C VAL A 91 -8.55 6.37 -5.40
N LEU A 92 -8.04 5.52 -6.28
CA LEU A 92 -8.30 4.09 -6.32
C LEU A 92 -6.96 3.36 -6.20
N GLY A 93 -6.94 2.21 -5.53
CA GLY A 93 -5.74 1.41 -5.42
C GLY A 93 -6.00 -0.08 -5.30
N VAL A 94 -4.91 -0.83 -5.45
CA VAL A 94 -4.89 -2.29 -5.38
C VAL A 94 -3.67 -2.77 -4.61
N ILE A 95 -3.85 -3.87 -3.87
CA ILE A 95 -2.79 -4.64 -3.21
C ILE A 95 -2.35 -5.75 -4.18
N ASP A 96 -1.05 -5.86 -4.42
CA ASP A 96 -0.46 -6.89 -5.28
C ASP A 96 -0.65 -8.31 -4.70
N TYR A 97 -0.46 -9.33 -5.54
CA TYR A 97 -0.57 -10.74 -5.16
C TYR A 97 0.40 -11.18 -4.04
N ASP A 98 1.50 -10.43 -3.82
CA ASP A 98 2.44 -10.67 -2.72
C ASP A 98 1.94 -10.09 -1.38
N LYS A 99 0.77 -9.43 -1.38
CA LYS A 99 0.10 -8.80 -0.23
C LYS A 99 0.88 -7.64 0.39
N THR A 100 1.94 -7.19 -0.26
CA THR A 100 2.75 -6.07 0.22
C THR A 100 2.85 -4.95 -0.79
N GLY A 101 2.87 -5.24 -2.09
CA GLY A 101 2.89 -4.24 -3.16
C GLY A 101 1.59 -3.46 -3.20
N ILE A 102 1.71 -2.14 -3.42
CA ILE A 102 0.59 -1.19 -3.42
C ILE A 102 0.69 -0.32 -4.67
N HIS A 103 -0.41 -0.22 -5.41
CA HIS A 103 -0.57 0.70 -6.53
C HIS A 103 -1.76 1.61 -6.27
N ILE A 104 -1.61 2.91 -6.51
CA ILE A 104 -2.66 3.91 -6.35
C ILE A 104 -2.66 4.82 -7.57
N VAL A 105 -3.85 5.12 -8.08
CA VAL A 105 -4.07 6.09 -9.14
C VAL A 105 -5.00 7.19 -8.68
N GLU A 106 -4.73 8.39 -9.16
CA GLU A 106 -5.56 9.57 -9.01
C GLU A 106 -6.74 9.51 -9.99
N ALA A 107 -7.93 9.92 -9.55
CA ALA A 107 -9.15 9.76 -10.33
C ALA A 107 -9.37 10.86 -11.39
N SER A 108 -8.80 12.04 -11.18
CA SER A 108 -8.99 13.25 -12.01
C SER A 108 -7.68 13.79 -12.61
N GLU A 109 -6.53 13.40 -12.06
CA GLU A 109 -5.20 13.75 -12.54
C GLU A 109 -4.40 12.49 -12.95
N THR A 110 -3.19 12.69 -13.47
CA THR A 110 -2.34 11.61 -14.01
C THR A 110 -1.39 11.01 -12.97
N GLY A 111 -1.48 11.44 -11.71
CA GLY A 111 -0.58 10.99 -10.67
C GLY A 111 -0.79 9.53 -10.29
N ARG A 112 0.33 8.87 -10.01
CA ARG A 112 0.40 7.45 -9.64
C ARG A 112 1.31 7.28 -8.45
N TYR A 113 0.95 6.36 -7.56
CA TYR A 113 1.79 5.91 -6.47
C TYR A 113 2.05 4.42 -6.61
N VAL A 114 3.32 4.01 -6.51
CA VAL A 114 3.73 2.60 -6.49
C VAL A 114 4.62 2.38 -5.30
N GLY A 115 4.39 1.31 -4.55
CA GLY A 115 5.17 1.05 -3.36
C GLY A 115 4.76 -0.19 -2.61
N LYS A 116 4.90 -0.16 -1.29
CA LYS A 116 4.61 -1.32 -0.44
C LYS A 116 4.22 -0.99 1.00
N LEU A 117 3.46 -1.91 1.61
CA LEU A 117 3.24 -1.99 3.04
C LEU A 117 4.44 -2.67 3.72
N VAL A 118 5.29 -1.88 4.39
CA VAL A 118 6.51 -2.41 5.05
C VAL A 118 6.27 -2.87 6.47
N LYS A 119 5.25 -2.31 7.13
CA LYS A 119 4.75 -2.69 8.46
C LYS A 119 3.25 -2.41 8.49
N ALA A 120 2.52 -2.98 9.45
CA ALA A 120 1.07 -2.76 9.59
C ALA A 120 0.65 -1.28 9.50
N ASN A 121 1.47 -0.36 10.03
CA ASN A 121 1.20 1.07 10.07
C ASN A 121 2.23 1.91 9.29
N THR A 122 2.92 1.32 8.30
CA THR A 122 3.90 2.05 7.49
C THR A 122 3.81 1.67 6.02
N LEU A 123 3.51 2.66 5.18
CA LEU A 123 3.58 2.57 3.71
C LEU A 123 4.82 3.28 3.20
N GLN A 124 5.51 2.69 2.24
CA GLN A 124 6.54 3.36 1.44
C GLN A 124 6.05 3.46 0.01
N LEU A 125 5.92 4.67 -0.51
CA LEU A 125 5.40 4.92 -1.86
C LEU A 125 6.39 5.77 -2.67
N VAL A 126 6.39 5.57 -3.98
CA VAL A 126 6.98 6.46 -4.98
C VAL A 126 5.84 7.09 -5.74
N PHE A 127 5.77 8.41 -5.71
CA PHE A 127 4.82 9.20 -6.48
C PHE A 127 5.46 9.64 -7.78
N THR A 128 4.71 9.54 -8.88
CA THR A 128 5.06 10.10 -10.18
C THR A 128 3.82 10.70 -10.82
N ASP A 129 3.99 11.87 -11.42
CA ASP A 129 2.98 12.50 -12.25
C ASP A 129 3.65 13.10 -13.49
N VAL A 130 2.96 13.03 -14.62
CA VAL A 130 3.48 13.36 -15.95
C VAL A 130 2.76 14.58 -16.51
N GLY A 131 3.46 15.40 -17.28
CA GLY A 131 2.91 16.61 -17.89
C GLY A 131 3.89 17.78 -17.82
N PRO A 132 3.45 19.00 -18.19
CA PRO A 132 4.27 20.21 -18.08
C PRO A 132 4.73 20.48 -16.64
N GLU A 133 3.88 20.16 -15.66
CA GLU A 133 4.15 20.21 -14.24
C GLU A 133 4.49 18.82 -13.70
N ALA A 134 5.44 18.11 -14.33
CA ALA A 134 5.84 16.76 -13.90
C ALA A 134 6.30 16.78 -12.42
N ARG A 135 5.91 15.75 -11.66
CA ARG A 135 6.21 15.67 -10.23
C ARG A 135 6.75 14.28 -9.88
N ALA A 136 7.70 14.24 -8.96
CA ALA A 136 8.17 12.98 -8.40
C ALA A 136 8.48 13.11 -6.91
N ALA A 137 8.19 12.08 -6.13
CA ALA A 137 8.51 12.03 -4.71
C ALA A 137 8.69 10.60 -4.17
N ARG A 138 9.41 10.48 -3.06
CA ARG A 138 9.39 9.29 -2.19
C ARG A 138 8.68 9.64 -0.90
N LEU A 139 7.80 8.77 -0.45
CA LEU A 139 6.93 9.00 0.70
C LEU A 139 7.03 7.83 1.66
N THR A 140 7.07 8.12 2.96
CA THR A 140 6.94 7.12 4.02
C THR A 140 5.78 7.54 4.91
N LEU A 141 4.61 6.96 4.65
CA LEU A 141 3.39 7.32 5.35
C LEU A 141 3.27 6.48 6.61
N SER A 142 2.91 7.14 7.71
CA SER A 142 2.55 6.48 8.96
C SER A 142 1.03 6.49 9.12
N ARG A 143 0.45 5.36 9.50
CA ARG A 143 -0.97 5.31 9.86
C ARG A 143 -1.14 5.98 11.21
N GLU A 144 -2.07 6.92 11.31
CA GLU A 144 -2.47 7.44 12.62
C GLU A 144 -2.99 6.27 13.47
N PRO A 145 -2.63 6.19 14.77
CA PRO A 145 -3.28 5.24 15.66
C PRO A 145 -4.78 5.44 15.55
N LYS A 146 -5.53 4.33 15.44
CA LYS A 146 -6.96 4.42 15.65
C LYS A 146 -7.11 4.96 17.07
N ASN A 147 -7.46 6.24 17.22
CA ASN A 147 -7.86 6.77 18.52
C ASN A 147 -8.94 5.80 18.97
N ALA A 148 -8.69 5.05 20.05
CA ALA A 148 -9.70 4.18 20.62
C ALA A 148 -10.92 5.07 20.79
N SER A 149 -11.97 4.82 20.00
CA SER A 149 -13.16 5.65 20.07
C SER A 149 -13.59 5.61 21.53
N SER A 150 -13.77 6.79 22.10
CA SER A 150 -14.47 6.94 23.35
C SER A 150 -15.92 6.53 23.10
N ASP A 151 -16.16 5.22 23.03
CA ASP A 151 -17.49 4.65 23.18
C ASP A 151 -17.81 4.83 24.67
N ARG A 152 -18.35 6.00 24.99
CA ARG A 152 -19.11 6.28 26.21
C ARG A 152 -20.58 6.36 25.83
#